data_AF-A0A661CFK4-F1
#
_entry.id   AF-A0A661CFK4-F1
#
_cell.length_a   1.000
_cell.length_b   1.000
_cell.length_c   1.000
_cell.angle_alpha   90.00
_cell.angle_beta   90.00
_cell.angle_gamma   90.00
#
_symmetry.space_group_name_H-M   'P 1'
#
loop_
_entity.id
_entity.type
_entity.pdbx_description
1 polymer ?
#
loop_
_entity_poly.entity_id
_entity_poly.type
_entity_poly.pdbx_seq_one_letter_code
_entity_poly.pdbx_strand_id
1 'polypeptide(L)'
;MAKKAFFIKRLNDHVQYLKKMDAVIKGESDFQATSHRDCKLGLWLYNEGAAEVATMANSKAKNVFDSLLEPHERFHVLGYRALEKKQAGDETEANALITELHVLSTTLINKLLELDRMV
;
A
#
# COMPACT_ATOMS: atom_id res chain seq x y z
N MET A 1 0.31 -14.54 15.16
CA MET A 1 0.03 -13.23 15.79
C MET A 1 0.97 -12.22 15.18
N ALA A 2 0.42 -11.24 14.45
CA ALA A 2 1.18 -10.12 13.95
C ALA A 2 1.93 -9.45 15.13
N LYS A 3 3.26 -9.56 15.15
CA LYS A 3 4.06 -8.89 16.20
C LYS A 3 3.85 -7.38 16.04
N LYS A 4 3.79 -6.60 17.11
CA LYS A 4 3.67 -5.12 17.10
C LYS A 4 4.62 -4.39 16.12
N ALA A 5 5.75 -5.01 15.78
CA ALA A 5 6.68 -4.48 14.77
C ALA A 5 6.25 -4.72 13.30
N PHE A 6 5.23 -5.52 13.03
CA PHE A 6 4.78 -5.89 11.68
C PHE A 6 4.17 -4.67 10.97
N PHE A 7 3.14 -4.05 11.54
CA PHE A 7 2.43 -2.94 10.92
C PHE A 7 3.34 -1.73 10.71
N ILE A 8 4.21 -1.43 11.68
CA ILE A 8 5.23 -0.38 11.55
C ILE A 8 6.24 -0.67 10.43
N LYS A 9 6.63 -1.94 10.24
CA LYS A 9 7.47 -2.32 9.09
C LYS A 9 6.73 -2.14 7.76
N ARG A 10 5.44 -2.51 7.68
CA ARG A 10 4.62 -2.31 6.47
C ARG A 10 4.41 -0.83 6.14
N LEU A 11 4.22 0.00 7.16
CA LEU A 11 4.20 1.46 7.02
C LEU A 11 5.50 1.99 6.39
N ASN A 12 6.66 1.55 6.90
CA ASN A 12 7.95 1.92 6.32
C ASN A 12 8.08 1.43 4.87
N ASP A 13 7.72 0.17 4.59
CA ASP A 13 7.74 -0.38 3.22
C ASP A 13 6.92 0.51 2.24
N HIS A 14 5.74 1.01 2.64
CA HIS A 14 4.92 1.95 1.85
C HIS A 14 5.58 3.31 1.63
N VAL A 15 6.19 3.89 2.67
CA VAL A 15 6.91 5.17 2.55
C VAL A 15 8.10 5.04 1.59
N GLN A 16 8.84 3.93 1.64
CA GLN A 16 9.93 3.68 0.68
C GLN A 16 9.40 3.50 -0.75
N TYR A 17 8.25 2.85 -0.93
CA TYR A 17 7.62 2.71 -2.24
C TYR A 17 7.28 4.08 -2.84
N LEU A 18 6.61 4.96 -2.08
CA LEU A 18 6.28 6.31 -2.54
C LEU A 18 7.52 7.12 -2.93
N LYS A 19 8.58 7.08 -2.11
CA LYS A 19 9.85 7.75 -2.45
C LYS A 19 10.43 7.28 -3.77
N LYS A 20 10.34 5.97 -4.07
CA LYS A 20 10.80 5.42 -5.35
C LYS A 20 9.91 5.88 -6.50
N MET A 21 8.60 5.91 -6.31
CA MET A 21 7.66 6.44 -7.31
C MET A 21 7.96 7.90 -7.63
N ASP A 22 8.17 8.75 -6.62
CA ASP A 22 8.54 10.15 -6.82
C ASP A 22 9.84 10.31 -7.59
N ALA A 23 10.85 9.48 -7.30
CA ALA A 23 12.11 9.48 -8.03
C ALA A 23 11.92 9.13 -9.51
N VAL A 24 11.04 8.18 -9.86
CA VAL A 24 10.76 7.86 -11.27
C VAL A 24 10.09 9.03 -11.98
N ILE A 25 9.15 9.69 -11.32
CA ILE A 25 8.43 10.84 -11.89
C ILE A 25 9.38 12.01 -12.16
N LYS A 26 10.39 12.20 -11.30
CA LYS A 26 11.47 13.18 -11.49
C LYS A 26 12.53 12.76 -12.51
N GLY A 27 12.50 11.51 -13.01
CA GLY A 27 13.52 10.97 -13.91
C GLY A 27 14.84 10.62 -13.19
N GLU A 28 14.79 10.42 -11.87
CA GLU A 28 15.94 10.10 -11.02
C GLU A 28 16.11 8.58 -10.79
N SER A 29 15.20 7.75 -11.32
CA SER A 29 15.13 6.31 -11.05
C SER A 29 14.37 5.56 -12.14
N ASP A 30 14.78 4.32 -12.44
CA ASP A 30 14.09 3.40 -13.36
C ASP A 30 13.20 2.37 -12.63
N PHE A 31 12.85 2.66 -11.36
CA PHE A 31 12.04 1.77 -10.54
C PHE A 31 10.72 1.39 -11.22
N GLN A 32 10.35 0.12 -11.10
CA GLN A 32 9.11 -0.44 -11.62
C GLN A 32 8.15 -0.76 -10.49
N ALA A 33 6.86 -0.47 -10.70
CA ALA A 33 5.80 -0.81 -9.77
C ALA A 33 5.73 -2.32 -9.57
N THR A 34 5.43 -2.74 -8.35
CA THR A 34 5.20 -4.15 -8.01
C THR A 34 3.71 -4.44 -7.91
N SER A 35 3.30 -5.69 -8.10
CA SER A 35 1.92 -6.11 -7.85
C SER A 35 1.52 -5.93 -6.38
N HIS A 36 0.24 -5.67 -6.14
CA HIS A 36 -0.34 -5.65 -4.79
C HIS A 36 -0.30 -7.01 -4.10
N ARG A 37 0.00 -8.11 -4.80
CA ARG A 37 0.14 -9.44 -4.18
C ARG A 37 1.57 -9.80 -3.84
N ASP A 38 2.53 -9.10 -4.43
CA ASP A 38 3.96 -9.43 -4.30
C ASP A 38 4.68 -8.56 -3.27
N CYS A 39 4.05 -7.48 -2.81
CA CYS A 39 4.57 -6.69 -1.70
C CYS A 39 4.37 -7.43 -0.36
N LYS A 40 5.20 -7.13 0.65
CA LYS A 40 5.13 -7.81 1.95
C LYS A 40 3.78 -7.64 2.66
N LEU A 41 3.08 -6.53 2.42
CA LEU A 41 1.72 -6.33 2.93
C LEU A 41 0.73 -7.23 2.17
N GLY A 42 0.81 -7.25 0.84
CA GLY A 42 0.03 -8.12 -0.03
C GLY A 42 0.15 -9.59 0.33
N LEU A 43 1.39 -10.08 0.42
CA LEU A 43 1.66 -11.45 0.82
C LEU A 43 0.98 -11.81 2.15
N TRP A 44 0.92 -10.88 3.10
CA TRP A 44 0.20 -11.09 4.34
C TRP A 44 -1.33 -11.03 4.14
N LEU A 45 -1.85 -9.99 3.48
CA LEU A 45 -3.28 -9.80 3.23
C LEU A 45 -3.92 -11.00 2.51
N TYR A 46 -3.25 -11.58 1.53
CA TYR A 46 -3.80 -12.65 0.70
C TYR A 46 -3.45 -14.06 1.17
N ASN A 47 -2.60 -14.22 2.18
CA ASN A 47 -2.25 -15.52 2.75
C ASN A 47 -2.67 -15.62 4.23
N GLU A 48 -1.78 -15.25 5.15
CA GLU A 48 -1.94 -15.53 6.58
C GLU A 48 -2.82 -14.51 7.33
N GLY A 49 -2.95 -13.29 6.82
CA GLY A 49 -3.55 -12.16 7.53
C GLY A 49 -5.01 -12.37 7.92
N ALA A 50 -5.81 -12.99 7.05
CA ALA A 50 -7.21 -13.28 7.34
C ALA A 50 -7.36 -14.26 8.53
N ALA A 51 -6.51 -15.29 8.57
CA ALA A 51 -6.50 -16.26 9.65
C ALA A 51 -5.99 -15.63 10.96
N GLU A 52 -4.92 -14.83 10.89
CA GLU A 52 -4.42 -14.11 12.08
C GLU A 52 -5.47 -13.17 12.67
N VAL A 53 -6.12 -12.36 11.83
CA VAL A 53 -7.15 -11.40 12.27
C VAL A 53 -8.38 -12.11 12.82
N ALA A 54 -8.74 -13.28 12.29
CA ALA A 54 -9.85 -14.08 12.81
C ALA A 54 -9.63 -14.58 14.24
N THR A 55 -8.36 -14.69 14.68
CA THR A 55 -8.02 -15.07 16.06
C THR A 55 -7.98 -13.90 17.04
N MET A 56 -8.16 -12.66 16.57
CA MET A 56 -8.14 -11.48 17.42
C MET A 56 -9.41 -11.38 18.26
N ALA A 57 -9.27 -10.99 19.53
CA ALA A 57 -10.41 -10.80 20.44
C ALA A 57 -11.34 -9.65 20.00
N ASN A 58 -10.83 -8.70 19.21
CA ASN A 58 -11.59 -7.55 18.74
C ASN A 58 -12.40 -7.89 17.47
N SER A 59 -13.72 -7.96 17.61
CA SER A 59 -14.64 -8.28 16.50
C SER A 59 -14.62 -7.27 15.34
N LYS A 60 -14.08 -6.06 15.54
CA LYS A 60 -13.92 -5.06 14.46
C LYS A 60 -12.67 -5.29 13.61
N ALA A 61 -11.70 -6.08 14.09
CA ALA A 61 -10.43 -6.28 13.40
C ALA A 61 -10.63 -6.86 11.99
N LYS A 62 -11.58 -7.80 11.84
CA LYS A 62 -11.94 -8.35 10.51
C LYS A 62 -12.46 -7.28 9.55
N ASN A 63 -13.33 -6.38 10.01
CA ASN A 63 -13.87 -5.32 9.16
C ASN A 63 -12.76 -4.35 8.72
N VAL A 64 -11.85 -4.00 9.62
CA VAL A 64 -10.70 -3.14 9.29
C VAL A 64 -9.80 -3.85 8.28
N PHE A 65 -9.50 -5.12 8.50
CA PHE A 65 -8.72 -5.96 7.58
C PHE A 65 -9.35 -6.03 6.18
N ASP A 66 -10.63 -6.37 6.08
CA ASP A 66 -11.32 -6.47 4.78
C ASP A 66 -11.30 -5.11 4.06
N SER A 67 -11.38 -4.01 4.82
CA SER A 67 -11.31 -2.64 4.28
C SER A 67 -9.93 -2.20 3.80
N LEU A 68 -8.88 -3.00 3.99
CA LEU A 68 -7.53 -2.76 3.44
C LEU A 68 -7.40 -3.25 2.00
N LEU A 69 -8.18 -4.26 1.59
CA LEU A 69 -7.96 -5.00 0.35
C LEU A 69 -8.11 -4.12 -0.90
N GLU A 70 -9.26 -3.48 -1.07
CA GLU A 70 -9.54 -2.60 -2.20
C GLU A 70 -8.58 -1.39 -2.30
N PRO A 71 -8.37 -0.59 -1.24
CA PRO A 71 -7.49 0.57 -1.37
C PRO A 71 -6.03 0.17 -1.61
N HIS A 72 -5.62 -1.03 -1.18
CA HIS A 72 -4.28 -1.57 -1.42
C HIS A 72 -4.09 -1.99 -2.88
N GLU A 73 -5.08 -2.68 -3.46
CA GLU A 73 -5.09 -2.98 -4.88
C GLU A 73 -5.05 -1.71 -5.73
N ARG A 74 -5.94 -0.75 -5.43
CA ARG A 74 -6.01 0.53 -6.14
C ARG A 74 -4.71 1.31 -6.03
N PHE A 75 -4.06 1.33 -4.87
CA PHE A 75 -2.75 1.95 -4.69
C PHE A 75 -1.73 1.42 -5.70
N HIS A 76 -1.58 0.10 -5.83
CA HIS A 76 -0.63 -0.46 -6.79
C HIS A 76 -1.04 -0.23 -8.25
N VAL A 77 -2.34 -0.27 -8.57
CA VAL A 77 -2.86 0.03 -9.92
C VAL A 77 -2.54 1.47 -10.32
N LEU A 78 -2.73 2.44 -9.42
CA LEU A 78 -2.37 3.85 -9.69
C LEU A 78 -0.87 4.01 -9.88
N GLY A 79 -0.04 3.33 -9.09
CA GLY A 79 1.40 3.32 -9.26
C GLY A 79 1.80 2.86 -10.66
N TYR A 80 1.25 1.73 -11.12
CA TYR A 80 1.50 1.22 -12.46
C TYR A 80 1.06 2.21 -13.55
N ARG A 81 -0.15 2.75 -13.47
CA ARG A 81 -0.68 3.74 -14.43
C ARG A 81 0.17 5.02 -14.47
N ALA A 82 0.67 5.49 -13.33
CA ALA A 82 1.53 6.66 -13.27
C ALA A 82 2.84 6.43 -14.04
N LEU A 83 3.41 5.22 -13.94
CA LEU A 83 4.61 4.86 -14.70
C LEU A 83 4.33 4.78 -16.20
N GLU A 84 3.22 4.16 -16.62
CA GLU A 84 2.82 4.11 -18.03
C GLU A 84 2.67 5.52 -18.62
N LYS A 85 2.04 6.43 -17.87
CA LYS A 85 1.86 7.83 -18.29
C LYS A 85 3.18 8.58 -18.38
N LYS A 86 4.08 8.39 -17.41
CA LYS A 86 5.44 8.95 -17.48
C LYS A 86 6.22 8.43 -18.69
N GLN A 87 6.15 7.14 -18.98
CA GLN A 87 6.80 6.53 -20.14
C GLN A 87 6.23 7.05 -21.47
N ALA A 88 4.92 7.34 -21.52
CA ALA A 88 4.28 7.97 -22.67
C ALA A 88 4.55 9.48 -22.81
N GLY A 89 5.29 10.09 -21.88
CA GLY A 89 5.57 11.54 -21.87
C GLY A 89 4.42 12.41 -21.35
N ASP A 90 3.35 11.80 -20.82
CA ASP A 90 2.18 12.48 -20.25
C ASP A 90 2.46 12.83 -18.77
N GLU A 91 3.29 13.84 -18.56
CA GLU A 91 3.73 14.24 -17.22
C GLU A 91 2.60 14.80 -16.36
N THR A 92 1.62 15.47 -16.97
CA THR A 92 0.48 16.03 -16.24
C THR A 92 -0.35 14.93 -15.59
N GLU A 93 -0.72 13.90 -16.36
CA GLU A 93 -1.49 12.77 -15.83
C GLU A 93 -0.67 11.92 -14.86
N ALA A 94 0.63 11.71 -15.14
CA ALA A 94 1.51 10.98 -14.22
C ALA A 94 1.57 11.65 -12.83
N ASN A 95 1.70 12.98 -12.78
CA ASN A 95 1.70 13.74 -11.53
C ASN A 95 0.34 13.71 -10.80
N ALA A 96 -0.77 13.76 -11.55
CA ALA A 96 -2.11 13.65 -10.97
C ALA A 96 -2.31 12.27 -10.30
N LEU A 97 -1.93 11.19 -10.98
CA LEU A 97 -2.02 9.82 -10.47
C LEU A 97 -1.14 9.61 -9.22
N ILE A 98 0.04 10.24 -9.16
CA ILE A 98 0.93 10.17 -7.99
C ILE A 98 0.37 10.95 -6.80
N THR A 99 -0.31 12.06 -7.05
CA THR A 99 -1.03 12.79 -6.01
C THR A 99 -2.13 11.92 -5.41
N GLU A 100 -2.90 11.23 -6.25
CA GLU A 100 -3.93 10.30 -5.80
C GLU A 100 -3.35 9.09 -5.05
N LEU A 101 -2.19 8.59 -5.51
CA LEU A 101 -1.43 7.52 -4.84
C LEU A 101 -1.05 7.91 -3.40
N HIS A 102 -0.60 9.15 -3.18
CA HIS A 102 -0.28 9.66 -1.84
C HIS A 102 -1.50 9.73 -0.91
N VAL A 103 -2.65 10.14 -1.45
CA VAL A 103 -3.92 10.15 -0.71
C VAL A 103 -4.30 8.72 -0.28
N LEU A 104 -4.27 7.76 -1.20
CA LEU A 104 -4.56 6.35 -0.88
C LEU A 104 -3.55 5.77 0.12
N SER A 105 -2.28 6.14 0.01
CA SER A 105 -1.27 5.73 1.00
C SER A 105 -1.66 6.16 2.41
N THR A 106 -2.11 7.40 2.57
CA THR A 106 -2.57 7.92 3.87
C THR A 106 -3.75 7.11 4.41
N THR A 107 -4.70 6.74 3.56
CA THR A 107 -5.82 5.85 3.93
C THR A 107 -5.33 4.49 4.40
N LEU A 108 -4.39 3.87 3.69
CA LEU A 108 -3.82 2.56 4.06
C LEU A 108 -3.07 2.63 5.39
N ILE A 109 -2.26 3.66 5.58
CA ILE A 109 -1.50 3.91 6.81
C ILE A 109 -2.45 4.01 8.00
N ASN A 110 -3.53 4.79 7.89
CA ASN A 110 -4.50 4.95 8.97
C ASN A 110 -5.18 3.63 9.33
N LYS A 111 -5.55 2.82 8.35
CA LYS A 111 -6.15 1.49 8.57
C LYS A 111 -5.17 0.50 9.19
N LEU A 112 -3.90 0.52 8.79
CA LEU A 112 -2.86 -0.32 9.40
C LEU A 112 -2.60 0.08 10.86
N LEU A 113 -2.58 1.38 11.17
CA LEU A 113 -2.47 1.87 12.54
C LEU A 113 -3.69 1.55 13.38
N GLU A 114 -4.89 1.58 12.79
CA GLU A 114 -6.11 1.13 13.45
C GLU A 114 -6.03 -0.35 13.80
N LEU A 115 -5.58 -1.20 12.87
CA LEU A 115 -5.43 -2.63 13.11
C LEU A 115 -4.33 -2.93 14.14
N ASP A 116 -3.20 -2.21 14.12
CA ASP A 116 -2.12 -2.35 15.12
C ASP A 116 -2.58 -2.08 16.55
N ARG A 117 -3.50 -1.12 16.74
CA ARG A 117 -4.10 -0.80 18.06
C ARG A 117 -5.05 -1.89 18.57
N MET A 118 -5.45 -2.83 17.71
CA MET A 118 -6.36 -3.91 18.05
C MET A 118 -5.65 -5.22 18.40
N VAL A 119 -4.33 -5.29 18.18
CA VAL A 119 -3.47 -6.46 18.48
C VAL A 119 -2.95 -6.44 19.91
#